data_AF-A0A415BUY1-F1
#
_entry.id   AF-A0A415BUY1-F1
#
_cell.length_a   1.000
_cell.length_b   1.000
_cell.length_c   1.000
_cell.angle_alpha   90.00
_cell.angle_beta   90.00
_cell.angle_gamma   90.00
#
_symmetry.space_group_name_H-M   'P 1'
#
loop_
_entity.id
_entity.type
_entity.pdbx_description
1 polymer ?
#
loop_
_entity_poly.entity_id
_entity_poly.type
_entity_poly.pdbx_seq_one_letter_code
_entity_poly.pdbx_strand_id
1 'polypeptide(L)'
;MGLLFFSIENHNSLRFDSFPIPFTCVATDIVNSKKIVFHEGVLSSAMRASMTIPGVFAPVRKNGMVLVDGGLKNNYPADMAKAMGADVIIGVCVQQELLKAEELNKVTDIPNRGLCLPGKV
;
A
#
# COMPACT_ATOMS: atom_id res chain seq x y z
N MET A 1 -10.13 3.40 -25.67
CA MET A 1 -10.10 4.39 -24.57
C MET A 1 -8.89 4.06 -23.69
N GLY A 2 -7.69 4.45 -24.13
CA GLY A 2 -6.44 4.14 -23.44
C GLY A 2 -6.18 5.20 -22.38
N LEU A 3 -6.17 4.80 -21.11
CA LEU A 3 -5.67 5.63 -20.02
C LEU A 3 -4.17 5.83 -20.23
N LEU A 4 -3.82 7.07 -20.56
CA LEU A 4 -2.45 7.56 -20.72
C LEU A 4 -1.77 7.54 -19.34
N PHE A 5 -1.14 6.42 -18.98
CA PHE A 5 -0.24 6.40 -17.83
C PHE A 5 1.06 7.09 -18.23
N PHE A 6 1.34 8.24 -17.61
CA PHE A 6 2.67 8.87 -17.64
C PHE A 6 3.67 7.87 -17.02
N SER A 7 4.43 7.18 -17.86
CA SER A 7 5.54 6.34 -17.39
C SER A 7 6.68 7.29 -17.01
N ILE A 8 6.85 7.57 -15.72
CA ILE A 8 8.08 8.16 -15.22
C ILE A 8 9.11 7.02 -15.21
N GLU A 9 9.77 6.85 -16.36
CA GLU A 9 10.85 5.89 -16.59
C GLU A 9 12.13 6.34 -15.89
N ASN A 10 12.12 6.32 -14.56
CA ASN A 10 13.35 6.21 -13.79
C ASN A 10 13.51 4.74 -13.41
N HIS A 11 14.21 3.99 -14.26
CA HIS A 11 14.43 2.54 -14.07
C HIS A 11 15.55 2.22 -13.09
N ASN A 12 16.19 3.24 -12.50
CA ASN A 12 17.26 3.02 -11.55
C ASN A 12 16.68 2.48 -10.24
N SER A 13 17.24 1.36 -9.80
CA SER A 13 17.00 0.84 -8.48
C SER A 13 17.71 1.73 -7.47
N LEU A 14 16.96 2.29 -6.53
CA LEU A 14 17.46 3.19 -5.51
C LEU A 14 17.22 2.60 -4.13
N ARG A 15 18.06 2.98 -3.19
CA ARG A 15 17.86 2.77 -1.76
C ARG A 15 17.01 3.92 -1.22
N PHE A 16 15.90 3.64 -0.56
CA PHE A 16 14.95 4.68 -0.14
C PHE A 16 15.33 5.34 1.19
N ASP A 17 16.20 4.68 1.95
CA ASP A 17 16.88 5.21 3.14
C ASP A 17 17.90 6.31 2.80
N SER A 18 18.37 6.41 1.56
CA SER A 18 19.31 7.46 1.13
C SER A 18 18.64 8.73 0.59
N PHE A 19 17.31 8.79 0.56
CA PHE A 19 16.59 9.99 0.18
C PHE A 19 16.74 11.10 1.23
N PRO A 20 16.55 12.39 0.86
CA PRO A 20 16.56 13.49 1.83
C PRO A 20 15.59 13.26 3.00
N ILE A 21 14.49 12.56 2.74
CA ILE A 21 13.57 12.02 3.76
C ILE A 21 13.51 10.51 3.54
N PRO A 22 14.02 9.69 4.48
CA PRO A 22 13.94 8.24 4.38
C PRO A 22 12.51 7.77 4.16
N PHE A 23 12.33 6.88 3.19
CA PHE A 23 11.01 6.43 2.75
C PHE A 23 10.86 4.91 2.82
N THR A 24 9.66 4.46 3.13
CA THR A 24 9.25 3.07 2.92
C THR A 24 7.77 3.01 2.59
N CYS A 25 7.38 2.02 1.81
CA CYS A 25 5.97 1.74 1.55
C CYS A 25 5.68 0.25 1.67
N VAL A 26 4.41 -0.06 1.89
CA VAL A 26 3.94 -1.42 2.13
C VAL A 26 3.01 -1.84 1.00
N ALA A 27 3.21 -3.07 0.52
CA ALA A 27 2.26 -3.79 -0.32
C ALA A 27 1.89 -5.12 0.34
N THR A 28 0.87 -5.75 -0.20
CA THR A 28 0.44 -7.09 0.22
C THR A 28 0.67 -8.07 -0.93
N ASP A 29 1.44 -9.14 -0.71
CA ASP A 29 1.39 -10.31 -1.58
C ASP A 29 0.10 -11.06 -1.28
N ILE A 30 -0.87 -10.95 -2.18
CA ILE A 30 -2.22 -11.47 -1.95
C ILE A 30 -2.27 -13.00 -2.04
N VAL A 31 -1.34 -13.63 -2.76
CA VAL A 31 -1.31 -15.10 -2.91
C VAL A 31 -0.84 -15.75 -1.62
N ASN A 32 0.24 -15.24 -1.04
CA ASN A 32 0.81 -15.77 0.19
C ASN A 32 0.30 -15.06 1.45
N SER A 33 -0.56 -14.05 1.31
CA SER A 33 -1.06 -13.22 2.41
C SER A 33 0.05 -12.57 3.25
N LYS A 34 1.16 -12.17 2.60
CA LYS A 34 2.36 -11.61 3.26
C LYS A 34 2.46 -10.09 3.10
N LYS A 35 2.92 -9.42 4.16
CA LYS A 35 3.32 -8.00 4.13
C LYS A 35 4.66 -7.88 3.40
N ILE A 36 4.71 -7.03 2.37
CA ILE A 36 5.94 -6.72 1.63
C ILE A 36 6.30 -5.27 1.91
N VAL A 37 7.47 -5.03 2.47
CA VAL A 37 7.97 -3.70 2.79
C VAL A 37 9.07 -3.35 1.79
N PHE A 38 8.94 -2.20 1.13
CA PHE A 38 9.93 -1.71 0.19
C PHE A 38 10.85 -0.71 0.88
N HIS A 39 12.13 -1.04 0.93
CA HIS A 39 13.21 -0.13 1.33
C HIS A 39 14.12 0.24 0.15
N GLU A 40 13.95 -0.44 -0.99
CA GLU A 40 14.72 -0.20 -2.20
C GLU A 40 13.98 -0.69 -3.46
N GLY A 41 14.49 -0.30 -4.61
CA GLY A 41 14.00 -0.68 -5.93
C GLY A 41 13.69 0.53 -6.81
N VAL A 42 12.94 0.29 -7.88
CA VAL A 42 12.37 1.37 -8.68
C VAL A 42 11.21 2.01 -7.90
N LEU A 43 11.38 3.26 -7.49
CA LEU A 43 10.43 3.98 -6.63
C LEU A 43 9.00 3.95 -7.18
N SER A 44 8.84 4.25 -8.48
CA SER A 44 7.52 4.27 -9.14
C SER A 44 6.84 2.90 -9.11
N SER A 45 7.61 1.81 -9.23
CA SER A 45 7.09 0.45 -9.18
C SER A 45 6.71 0.04 -7.75
N ALA A 46 7.51 0.42 -6.75
CA ALA A 46 7.19 0.18 -5.34
C ALA A 46 5.93 0.94 -4.91
N MET A 47 5.85 2.23 -5.26
CA MET A 47 4.65 3.05 -5.02
C MET A 47 3.43 2.48 -5.74
N ARG A 48 3.57 2.08 -7.02
CA ARG A 48 2.48 1.49 -7.80
C ARG A 48 1.95 0.21 -7.13
N ALA A 49 2.84 -0.66 -6.65
CA ALA A 49 2.44 -1.86 -5.92
C ALA A 49 1.69 -1.50 -4.63
N SER A 50 2.19 -0.52 -3.88
CA SER A 50 1.60 -0.06 -2.61
C SER A 50 0.22 0.58 -2.76
N MET A 51 -0.11 1.19 -3.90
CA MET A 51 -1.40 1.87 -4.15
C MET A 51 -2.40 1.05 -5.00
N THR A 52 -2.15 -0.24 -5.20
CA THR A 52 -2.99 -1.08 -6.08
C THR A 52 -4.20 -1.63 -5.33
N ILE A 53 -5.21 -0.77 -5.14
CA ILE A 53 -6.46 -1.12 -4.45
C ILE A 53 -7.20 -2.22 -5.24
N PRO A 54 -7.49 -3.38 -4.62
CA PRO A 54 -8.25 -4.45 -5.25
C PRO A 54 -9.62 -3.96 -5.73
N GLY A 55 -9.97 -4.31 -6.97
CA GLY A 55 -11.23 -3.89 -7.60
C GLY A 55 -11.18 -2.51 -8.27
N VAL A 56 -10.14 -1.70 -8.02
CA VAL A 56 -9.94 -0.40 -8.68
C VAL A 56 -8.78 -0.48 -9.69
N PHE A 57 -7.67 -1.09 -9.30
CA PHE A 57 -6.47 -1.22 -10.15
C PHE A 57 -6.07 -2.67 -10.35
N ALA A 58 -5.47 -2.96 -11.52
CA ALA A 58 -4.89 -4.27 -11.80
C ALA A 58 -3.66 -4.53 -10.90
N PRO A 59 -3.52 -5.75 -10.34
CA PRO A 59 -2.41 -6.13 -9.45
C PRO A 59 -1.04 -6.01 -10.14
N VAL A 60 -0.02 -5.69 -9.36
CA VAL A 60 1.38 -5.66 -9.84
C VAL A 60 1.99 -7.05 -9.69
N ARG A 61 2.53 -7.61 -10.76
CA ARG A 61 3.26 -8.89 -10.72
C ARG A 61 4.75 -8.63 -10.65
N LYS A 62 5.43 -9.16 -9.62
CA LYS A 62 6.88 -8.98 -9.43
C LYS A 62 7.47 -10.21 -8.75
N ASN A 63 8.50 -10.80 -9.34
CA ASN A 63 9.27 -11.92 -8.76
C ASN A 63 8.37 -13.08 -8.26
N GLY A 64 7.37 -13.46 -9.06
CA GLY A 64 6.41 -14.52 -8.70
C GLY A 64 5.31 -14.10 -7.71
N MET A 65 5.38 -12.90 -7.14
CA MET A 65 4.34 -12.36 -6.26
C MET A 65 3.25 -11.64 -7.05
N VAL A 66 2.05 -11.60 -6.46
CA VAL A 66 0.93 -10.78 -6.95
C VAL A 66 0.65 -9.73 -5.87
N LEU A 67 1.05 -8.51 -6.16
CA LEU A 67 1.08 -7.41 -5.19
C LEU A 67 -0.14 -6.52 -5.37
N VAL A 68 -0.77 -6.22 -4.25
CA VAL A 68 -1.88 -5.27 -4.10
C VAL A 68 -1.55 -4.29 -2.97
N ASP A 69 -2.46 -3.35 -2.74
CA ASP A 69 -2.37 -2.34 -1.70
C ASP A 69 -1.93 -2.87 -0.33
N GLY A 70 -1.07 -2.10 0.36
CA GLY A 70 -0.57 -2.43 1.69
C GLY A 70 -1.62 -2.40 2.78
N GLY A 71 -2.73 -1.70 2.56
CA GLY A 71 -3.83 -1.52 3.50
C GLY A 71 -4.47 -2.82 3.97
N LEU A 72 -4.42 -3.88 3.15
CA LEU A 72 -4.91 -5.21 3.54
C LEU A 72 -4.10 -5.86 4.68
N LYS A 73 -2.88 -5.39 4.95
CA LYS A 73 -2.02 -5.94 6.01
C LYS A 73 -1.52 -4.91 7.00
N ASN A 74 -1.29 -3.68 6.56
CA ASN A 74 -0.77 -2.60 7.39
C ASN A 74 -1.18 -1.24 6.81
N ASN A 75 -2.44 -0.87 7.04
CA ASN A 75 -3.02 0.39 6.53
C ASN A 75 -2.51 1.64 7.26
N TYR A 76 -1.84 1.45 8.40
CA TYR A 76 -1.24 2.53 9.17
C TYR A 76 0.13 2.10 9.70
N PRO A 77 1.19 2.16 8.86
CA PRO A 77 2.49 1.56 9.14
C PRO A 77 3.35 2.39 10.12
N ALA A 78 2.79 2.77 11.26
CA ALA A 78 3.52 3.44 12.33
C ALA A 78 4.66 2.57 12.91
N ASP A 79 4.50 1.24 12.85
CA ASP A 79 5.55 0.28 13.18
C ASP A 79 6.80 0.47 12.31
N MET A 80 6.62 0.84 11.04
CA MET A 80 7.74 1.08 10.12
C MET A 80 8.46 2.39 10.45
N ALA A 81 7.73 3.46 10.76
CA ALA A 81 8.35 4.72 11.20
C ALA A 81 9.19 4.50 12.48
N LYS A 82 8.66 3.73 13.44
CA LYS A 82 9.41 3.35 14.65
C LYS A 82 10.65 2.52 14.32
N ALA A 83 10.54 1.53 13.44
CA ALA A 83 11.66 0.69 13.02
C ALA A 83 12.75 1.48 12.28
N MET A 84 12.39 2.59 11.64
CA MET A 84 13.32 3.53 11.00
C MET A 84 14.01 4.48 11.99
N GLY A 85 13.72 4.36 13.30
CA GLY A 85 14.37 5.13 14.36
C GLY A 85 13.65 6.42 14.77
N ALA A 86 12.36 6.55 14.45
CA ALA A 86 11.59 7.72 14.89
C ALA A 86 11.29 7.68 16.40
N ASP A 87 11.65 8.74 17.11
CA ASP A 87 11.26 8.96 18.52
C ASP A 87 9.83 9.50 18.64
N VAL A 88 9.42 10.33 17.68
CA VAL A 88 8.09 10.92 17.59
C VAL A 88 7.49 10.57 16.24
N ILE A 89 6.27 10.03 16.24
CA ILE A 89 5.55 9.62 15.03
C ILE A 89 4.33 10.52 14.88
N ILE A 90 4.32 11.31 13.81
CA ILE A 90 3.15 12.07 13.38
C ILE A 90 2.51 11.28 12.25
N GLY A 91 1.37 10.64 12.52
CA GLY A 91 0.66 9.90 11.50
C GLY A 91 -0.69 10.52 11.17
N VAL A 92 -0.99 10.57 9.88
CA VAL A 92 -2.24 11.11 9.34
C VAL A 92 -3.17 9.95 9.01
N CYS A 93 -4.27 9.81 9.74
CA CYS A 93 -5.27 8.77 9.48
C CYS A 93 -6.44 9.37 8.69
N VAL A 94 -6.64 8.89 7.47
CA VAL A 94 -7.76 9.29 6.58
C VAL A 94 -8.79 8.16 6.40
N GLN A 95 -8.74 7.14 7.26
CA GLN A 95 -9.61 5.99 7.15
C GLN A 95 -11.07 6.39 7.40
N GLN A 96 -11.97 5.77 6.63
CA GLN A 96 -13.40 5.91 6.85
C GLN A 96 -13.85 5.01 8.00
N GLU A 97 -14.92 5.41 8.68
CA GLU A 97 -15.59 4.50 9.61
C GLU A 97 -16.10 3.27 8.86
N LEU A 98 -15.99 2.11 9.52
CA LEU A 98 -16.53 0.87 8.97
C LEU A 98 -18.05 0.99 8.86
N LEU A 99 -18.57 0.76 7.66
CA LEU A 99 -20.00 0.63 7.42
C LEU A 99 -20.62 -0.39 8.39
N LYS A 100 -21.80 -0.07 8.90
CA LYS A 100 -22.59 -1.01 9.71
C LYS A 100 -23.14 -2.12 8.81
N ALA A 101 -23.61 -3.21 9.42
CA ALA A 101 -24.10 -4.36 8.67
C ALA A 101 -25.26 -3.99 7.72
N GLU A 102 -26.10 -3.06 8.15
CA GLU A 102 -27.28 -2.57 7.42
C GLU A 102 -26.89 -1.68 6.23
N GLU A 103 -25.65 -1.18 6.20
CA GLU A 103 -25.14 -0.27 5.16
C GLU A 103 -24.35 -1.01 4.06
N LEU A 104 -24.00 -2.28 4.27
CA LEU A 104 -23.24 -3.11 3.33
C LEU A 104 -24.13 -3.65 2.20
N ASN A 105 -24.58 -2.78 1.30
CA ASN A 105 -25.60 -3.09 0.28
C ASN A 105 -25.06 -3.14 -1.15
N LYS A 106 -23.83 -2.66 -1.39
CA LYS A 106 -23.20 -2.61 -2.72
C LYS A 106 -22.06 -3.61 -2.80
N VAL A 107 -21.83 -4.16 -3.99
CA VAL A 107 -20.70 -5.07 -4.26
C VAL A 107 -19.35 -4.44 -3.91
N THR A 108 -19.22 -3.12 -4.07
CA THR A 108 -18.02 -2.34 -3.73
C THR A 108 -17.77 -2.22 -2.22
N ASP A 109 -18.80 -2.40 -1.39
CA ASP A 109 -18.69 -2.20 0.06
C ASP A 109 -17.87 -3.32 0.72
N ILE A 110 -17.95 -4.54 0.18
CA ILE A 110 -17.24 -5.71 0.69
C ILE A 110 -15.71 -5.57 0.56
N PRO A 111 -15.13 -5.31 -0.63
CA PRO A 111 -13.69 -5.12 -0.75
C PRO A 111 -13.22 -3.87 0.00
N ASN A 112 -14.00 -2.78 0.02
CA ASN A 112 -13.65 -1.56 0.76
C ASN A 112 -13.60 -1.80 2.28
N ARG A 113 -14.55 -2.58 2.81
CA ARG A 113 -14.53 -3.02 4.21
C ARG A 113 -13.25 -3.81 4.52
N GLY A 114 -12.89 -4.76 3.66
CA GLY A 114 -11.67 -5.56 3.80
C GLY A 114 -10.40 -4.70 3.94
N LEU A 115 -10.33 -3.60 3.19
CA LEU A 115 -9.22 -2.64 3.24
C LEU A 115 -9.16 -1.84 4.54
N CYS A 116 -10.31 -1.49 5.12
CA CYS A 116 -10.38 -0.65 6.32
C CYS A 116 -10.24 -1.42 7.64
N LEU A 117 -10.38 -2.75 7.63
CA LEU A 117 -10.27 -3.58 8.85
C LEU A 117 -8.88 -3.54 9.53
N PRO A 118 -7.74 -3.63 8.81
CA PRO A 118 -6.42 -3.77 9.43
C PRO A 118 -5.84 -2.47 10.02
N GLY A 119 -6.48 -1.32 9.78
CA GLY A 119 -5.96 -0.01 10.15
C GLY A 119 -6.53 0.58 11.45
N LYS A 120 -7.31 -0.18 12.22
CA LYS A 120 -7.74 0.21 13.56
C LYS A 120 -6.56 0.07 14.52
N VAL A 121 -5.90 1.20 14.81
CA VAL A 121 -5.02 1.37 15.97
C VAL A 121 -5.87 1.50 17.23
#